data_AF-A0A3B9IBJ8-F1
#
_entry.id   AF-A0A3B9IBJ8-F1
#
_cell.length_a   1.000
_cell.length_b   1.000
_cell.length_c   1.000
_cell.angle_alpha   90.00
_cell.angle_beta   90.00
_cell.angle_gamma   90.00
#
_symmetry.space_group_name_H-M   'P 1'
#
loop_
_entity.id
_entity.type
_entity.pdbx_description
1 polymer ?
#
loop_
_entity_poly.entity_id
_entity_poly.type
_entity_poly.pdbx_seq_one_letter_code
_entity_poly.pdbx_strand_id
1 'polypeptide(L)' 'MKGVDSMKICTCESCRYTFCCRILPNSCPDCGKKAIRIANNKEISEYHKLQAILAEEIRTGLYAVSG' A
#
# COMPACT_ATOMS: atom_id res chain seq x y z
N MET A 1 -22.40 9.22 -16.31
CA MET A 1 -21.29 9.81 -15.54
C MET A 1 -20.96 8.85 -14.39
N LYS A 2 -19.92 8.02 -14.50
CA LYS A 2 -19.44 7.15 -13.40
C LYS A 2 -18.09 7.69 -12.98
N GLY A 3 -18.08 8.38 -11.84
CA GLY A 3 -16.96 9.19 -11.38
C GLY A 3 -15.82 8.37 -10.81
N VAL A 4 -14.61 8.77 -11.20
CA VAL A 4 -13.39 8.84 -10.39
C VAL A 4 -13.00 7.59 -9.59
N ASP A 5 -12.41 6.60 -10.27
CA ASP A 5 -11.57 5.55 -9.67
C ASP A 5 -10.26 6.14 -9.11
N SER A 6 -10.34 7.08 -8.18
CA SER A 6 -9.16 7.68 -7.53
C SER A 6 -8.48 6.62 -6.67
N MET A 7 -7.24 6.26 -7.01
CA MET A 7 -6.39 5.37 -6.22
C MET A 7 -6.26 5.92 -4.78
N LYS A 8 -6.60 5.11 -3.79
CA LYS A 8 -6.46 5.43 -2.36
C LYS A 8 -5.38 4.57 -1.74
N ILE A 9 -4.87 5.00 -0.59
CA ILE A 9 -4.01 4.17 0.26
C ILE A 9 -4.87 3.63 1.40
N CYS A 10 -4.82 2.32 1.57
CA CYS A 10 -5.56 1.56 2.56
C CYS A 10 -4.57 0.97 3.60
N THR A 11 -4.99 0.86 4.86
CA THR A 11 -4.22 0.20 5.92
C THR A 11 -5.09 -0.82 6.62
N CYS A 12 -4.52 -2.00 6.88
CA CYS A 12 -5.13 -2.99 7.76
C CYS A 12 -4.82 -2.66 9.22
N GLU A 13 -5.84 -2.54 10.07
CA GLU A 13 -5.65 -2.27 11.49
C GLU A 13 -5.11 -3.50 12.24
N SER A 14 -5.37 -4.70 11.72
CA SER A 14 -4.92 -5.95 12.36
C SER A 14 -3.43 -6.24 12.16
N CYS A 15 -2.90 -6.09 10.95
CA CYS A 15 -1.48 -6.39 10.65
C CYS A 15 -0.65 -5.16 10.29
N ARG A 16 -1.25 -3.96 10.26
CA ARG A 16 -0.61 -2.68 9.87
C ARG A 16 -0.08 -2.63 8.45
N TYR A 17 -0.39 -3.63 7.61
CA TYR A 17 -0.06 -3.60 6.20
C TYR A 17 -0.77 -2.45 5.47
N THR A 18 -0.01 -1.65 4.74
CA THR A 18 -0.48 -0.46 4.01
C THR A 18 -0.24 -0.63 2.52
N PHE A 19 -1.27 -0.43 1.70
CA PHE A 19 -1.27 -0.76 0.27
C PHE A 19 -2.17 0.17 -0.54
N CYS A 20 -1.91 0.29 -1.85
CA CYS A 20 -2.78 1.05 -2.75
C CYS A 20 -4.01 0.23 -3.18
N CYS A 21 -5.15 0.90 -3.27
CA CYS A 21 -6.45 0.30 -3.53
C CYS A 21 -7.31 1.28 -4.35
N ARG A 22 -7.86 0.83 -5.50
CA ARG A 22 -8.87 1.63 -6.23
C ARG A 22 -10.21 1.60 -5.51
N ILE A 23 -10.61 0.40 -5.07
CA ILE A 23 -11.81 0.13 -4.29
C ILE A 23 -11.35 -0.48 -2.96
N LEU A 24 -11.97 -0.08 -1.85
CA LEU A 24 -11.67 -0.64 -0.54
C LEU A 24 -12.01 -2.14 -0.54
N PRO A 25 -11.03 -3.04 -0.35
CA PRO A 25 -11.32 -4.47 -0.34
C PRO A 25 -12.04 -4.86 0.95
N ASN A 26 -12.82 -5.94 0.89
CA ASN A 26 -13.53 -6.48 2.04
C ASN A 26 -12.59 -7.15 3.07
N SER A 27 -11.42 -7.62 2.64
CA SER A 27 -10.44 -8.34 3.45
C SER A 27 -9.01 -7.93 3.11
N CYS A 28 -8.14 -7.89 4.12
CA CYS A 28 -6.73 -7.57 3.96
C CYS A 28 -6.06 -8.56 3.00
N PRO A 29 -5.32 -8.09 1.98
CA PRO A 29 -4.64 -8.97 1.03
C PRO A 29 -3.48 -9.76 1.66
N ASP A 30 -2.96 -9.27 2.79
CA ASP A 30 -1.84 -9.89 3.50
C ASP A 30 -2.32 -10.89 4.57
N CYS A 31 -3.16 -10.44 5.51
CA CYS A 31 -3.58 -11.28 6.64
C CYS A 31 -5.00 -11.87 6.54
N GLY A 32 -5.77 -11.55 5.49
CA GLY A 32 -7.14 -12.03 5.26
C GLY A 32 -8.23 -11.43 6.17
N LYS A 33 -7.88 -10.67 7.21
CA LYS A 33 -8.87 -10.09 8.15
C LYS A 33 -9.65 -8.94 7.53
N LYS A 34 -10.92 -8.78 7.94
CA LYS A 34 -11.83 -7.71 7.49
C LYS A 34 -11.66 -6.41 8.28
N ALA A 35 -10.42 -5.97 8.47
CA ALA A 35 -10.07 -4.80 9.27
C ALA A 35 -9.30 -3.77 8.43
N ILE A 36 -9.83 -3.40 7.26
CA ILE A 36 -9.20 -2.42 6.36
C ILE A 36 -9.93 -1.08 6.47
N ARG A 37 -9.15 0.00 6.53
CA ARG A 37 -9.64 1.37 6.41
C ARG A 37 -8.77 2.18 5.47
N ILE A 38 -9.21 3.40 5.14
CA ILE A 38 -8.35 4.39 4.50
C ILE A 38 -7.20 4.74 5.45
N ALA A 39 -6.00 4.82 4.91
CA ALA A 39 -4.80 5.21 5.63
C ALA A 39 -4.90 6.67 6.09
N ASN A 40 -4.34 6.98 7.26
CA ASN A 40 -4.23 8.37 7.72
C ASN A 40 -3.04 9.08 7.04
N ASN A 41 -2.92 10.40 7.20
CA ASN A 41 -1.86 11.19 6.56
C ASN A 41 -0.43 10.69 6.87
N LYS A 42 -0.20 10.18 8.09
CA LYS A 42 1.11 9.63 8.47
C LYS A 42 1.38 8.32 7.72
N GLU A 43 0.43 7.40 7.72
CA GLU A 43 0.51 6.12 6.99
C GLU A 43 0.68 6.34 5.48
N ILE A 44 -0.02 7.32 4.90
CA ILE A 44 0.12 7.73 3.50
C ILE A 44 1.54 8.24 3.23
N SER A 45 2.05 9.13 4.08
CA SER A 45 3.42 9.67 3.93
C SER A 45 4.47 8.57 3.97
N GLU A 46 4.39 7.66 4.94
CA GLU A 46 5.31 6.53 5.06
C GLU A 46 5.20 5.58 3.86
N TYR A 47 4.00 5.28 3.39
CA TYR A 47 3.81 4.47 2.19
C TYR A 47 4.54 5.06 0.98
N HIS A 48 4.39 6.36 0.72
CA HIS A 48 5.07 7.01 -0.41
C HIS A 48 6.59 7.04 -0.26
N LYS A 49 7.12 7.22 0.96
CA LYS A 49 8.57 7.13 1.21
C LYS A 49 9.09 5.73 0.90
N LEU A 50 8.42 4.69 1.40
CA LEU A 50 8.80 3.30 1.16
C LEU A 50 8.75 2.96 -0.34
N GLN A 51 7.71 3.42 -1.06
CA GLN A 51 7.63 3.24 -2.51
C GLN A 51 8.76 3.97 -3.25
N ALA A 52 9.16 5.17 -2.82
CA ALA A 52 10.28 5.90 -3.41
C ALA A 52 11.62 5.20 -3.16
N ILE A 53 11.85 4.71 -1.94
CA ILE A 53 13.06 3.94 -1.58
C ILE A 53 13.11 2.67 -2.41
N LEU A 54 12.03 1.89 -2.46
CA LEU A 54 11.97 0.66 -3.24
C LEU A 54 12.20 0.92 -4.73
N ALA A 55 11.61 1.98 -5.29
CA ALA A 55 11.82 2.35 -6.69
C ALA A 55 13.29 2.71 -6.97
N GLU A 56 13.95 3.38 -6.03
CA GLU A 56 15.38 3.73 -6.13
C GLU A 56 16.28 2.49 -5.98
N GLU A 57 16.00 1.59 -5.04
CA GLU A 57 16.69 0.30 -4.89
C GLU A 57 16.53 -0.57 -6.14
N ILE A 58 15.34 -0.58 -6.74
CA ILE A 58 15.07 -1.23 -8.02
C ILE A 58 15.89 -0.61 -9.15
N ARG A 59 15.93 0.72 -9.22
CA ARG A 59 16.68 1.47 -10.25
C ARG A 59 18.18 1.25 -10.14
N THR A 60 18.72 1.17 -8.92
CA THR A 60 20.15 1.00 -8.66
C THR A 60 20.59 -0.46 -8.67
N GLY A 61 19.65 -1.41 -8.79
CA GLY A 61 19.93 -2.84 -8.89
C GLY A 61 20.42 -3.47 -7.58
N LEU A 62 20.25 -2.78 -6.44
CA LEU A 62 20.60 -3.32 -5.11
C LEU A 62 19.69 -4.48 -4.70
N TYR A 63 18.46 -4.56 -5.23
CA TYR A 63 17.59 -5.74 -5.12
C TYR A 63 17.91 -6.80 -6.21
N ALA A 64 19.18 -7.15 -6.41
CA ALA A 64 19.46 -8.42 -7.06
C ALA A 64 18.93 -9.51 -6.12
N VAL A 65 17.74 -10.03 -6.39
CA VAL A 65 17.13 -11.14 -5.65
C VAL A 65 18.19 -12.23 -5.58
N SER A 66 18.71 -12.47 -4.38
CA SER A 66 19.54 -13.65 -4.13
C SER A 66 18.61 -14.83 -4.37
N GLY A 67 18.77 -15.45 -5.55
CA GLY A 67 18.04 -16.63 -5.97
C GLY A 67 18.32 -17.82 -5.05
#